data_AF-A0A3C0GG72-F1
#
_entry.id   AF-A0A3C0GG72-F1
#
_cell.length_a   1.000
_cell.length_b   1.000
_cell.length_c   1.000
_cell.angle_alpha   90.00
_cell.angle_beta   90.00
_cell.angle_gamma   90.00
#
_symmetry.space_group_name_H-M   'P 1'
#
loop_
_entity.id
_entity.type
_entity.pdbx_description
1 polymer ?
#
loop_
_entity_poly.entity_id
_entity_poly.type
_entity_poly.pdbx_seq_one_letter_code
_entity_poly.pdbx_strand_id
1 'polypeptide(L)'
;VDSIYAVEGNPEHQPNGLELNIDNWIYNAKSNFRYRRIDGVWKKEPTTFRGQWGITHDNFGRLYYNDNSRILLGDYVLPNTLIDNPYYTPKASVDKLLTNDQRVYPAFAGSVNRGYAKGVLNADSLLVNATAACSPLVYRGGSFTQSYSENVFVCIPEGNLIKRLRLNFMGDATKAEQVWQNKEFITSLDEGFRPVSLKNGPNGSMYVVDMHRGMIGHHAYMSPYLRDKAKAKELDTIVNFGRIFKVSHNNATSNSLTDFDSLNASELVSLLQSDNGWIRDRAQHFLIFKELKTVIDDVKDLALNKKNPLGQLHALYVLEGWNALSFDFLVSVIEESNSDVASHALVISKDFISEKAIEQASHIFKSALDRNELGLDAYLANVLGHWVKINNHRFQPLLTKILKRREMNTTVIDAAISGLEKVDTVLYNDSVIKNNLKNTPFLSKLENAITNRKSDKKNDIYTLEVVREDTRTSGSKMFFQICASCHGADGKGIDGLAPPLMGSEHVKNTERLALIILHGLEGPVHVNGERYDINLAMPGLIRNESISDQDIANIISYVTNAFSDRSRSLSNKRISELRNVKSSTGMEFTEPELQALDKK
;
A
#
# COMPACT_ATOMS: atom_id res chain seq x y z
N VAL A 1 -0.48 -12.58 -15.94
CA VAL A 1 -1.00 -12.91 -14.59
C VAL A 1 -2.21 -12.06 -14.28
N ASP A 2 -2.11 -10.74 -14.44
CA ASP A 2 -3.21 -9.81 -14.22
C ASP A 2 -3.14 -8.68 -15.24
N SER A 3 -4.03 -8.70 -16.23
CA SER A 3 -4.04 -7.75 -17.34
C SER A 3 -4.42 -6.33 -16.93
N ILE A 4 -4.91 -6.15 -15.69
CA ILE A 4 -5.32 -4.86 -15.13
C ILE A 4 -4.42 -4.41 -13.97
N TYR A 5 -3.25 -5.06 -13.76
CA TYR A 5 -2.36 -4.71 -12.65
C TYR A 5 -1.86 -3.26 -12.73
N ALA A 6 -1.56 -2.76 -13.92
CA ALA A 6 -1.27 -1.36 -14.15
C ALA A 6 -2.04 -0.95 -15.42
N VAL A 7 -3.20 -0.34 -15.23
CA VAL A 7 -4.02 0.17 -16.34
C VAL A 7 -3.40 1.47 -16.89
N GLU A 8 -3.77 1.85 -18.12
CA GLU A 8 -3.36 3.14 -18.67
C GLU A 8 -3.79 4.29 -17.72
N GLY A 9 -2.87 5.20 -17.40
CA GLY A 9 -3.14 6.30 -16.47
C GLY A 9 -1.88 6.82 -15.79
N ASN A 10 -2.05 7.63 -14.74
CA ASN A 10 -0.93 8.21 -14.02
C ASN A 10 -0.12 7.11 -13.29
N PRO A 11 1.19 6.93 -13.58
CA PRO A 11 2.03 5.95 -12.91
C PRO A 11 2.08 6.14 -11.38
N GLU A 12 1.87 7.37 -10.90
CA GLU A 12 1.85 7.66 -9.46
C GLU A 12 0.67 7.02 -8.70
N HIS A 13 -0.32 6.54 -9.45
CA HIS A 13 -1.53 5.95 -8.91
C HIS A 13 -1.70 4.47 -9.24
N GLN A 14 -0.65 3.82 -9.74
CA GLN A 14 -0.69 2.40 -10.06
C GLN A 14 -0.19 1.51 -8.91
N PRO A 15 -0.66 0.25 -8.84
CA PRO A 15 -0.02 -0.80 -8.06
C PRO A 15 1.49 -0.88 -8.27
N ASN A 16 2.25 -1.11 -7.18
CA ASN A 16 3.70 -1.15 -7.24
C ASN A 16 4.32 -2.00 -6.11
N GLY A 17 5.65 -2.16 -6.15
CA GLY A 17 6.47 -2.77 -5.10
C GLY A 17 6.84 -4.23 -5.35
N LEU A 18 5.91 -5.06 -5.86
CA LEU A 18 6.08 -6.50 -6.13
C LEU A 18 6.96 -7.21 -5.08
N GLU A 19 6.50 -7.24 -3.83
CA GLU A 19 7.26 -7.77 -2.71
C GLU A 19 6.88 -9.23 -2.44
N LEU A 20 7.79 -10.15 -2.76
CA LEU A 20 7.65 -11.58 -2.46
C LEU A 20 8.01 -11.83 -0.99
N ASN A 21 7.01 -12.19 -0.21
CA ASN A 21 7.10 -12.35 1.24
C ASN A 21 7.42 -13.81 1.63
N ILE A 22 7.73 -14.01 2.91
CA ILE A 22 8.13 -15.32 3.47
C ILE A 22 7.11 -16.43 3.23
N ASP A 23 5.83 -16.09 3.10
CA ASP A 23 4.71 -17.01 2.85
C ASP A 23 4.56 -17.40 1.37
N ASN A 24 5.58 -17.14 0.54
CA ASN A 24 5.62 -17.39 -0.89
C ASN A 24 4.60 -16.57 -1.72
N TRP A 25 3.92 -15.57 -1.12
CA TRP A 25 3.01 -14.66 -1.81
C TRP A 25 3.66 -13.32 -2.15
N ILE A 26 3.28 -12.77 -3.30
CA ILE A 26 3.66 -11.44 -3.76
C ILE A 26 2.59 -10.44 -3.34
N TYR A 27 2.99 -9.46 -2.53
CA TYR A 27 2.18 -8.35 -2.08
C TYR A 27 2.59 -7.04 -2.77
N ASN A 28 1.63 -6.12 -2.87
CA ASN A 28 1.80 -4.90 -3.63
C ASN A 28 1.24 -3.72 -2.83
N ALA A 29 1.90 -2.57 -2.94
CA ALA A 29 1.28 -1.32 -2.57
C ALA A 29 0.19 -0.98 -3.60
N LYS A 30 -0.84 -0.25 -3.16
CA LYS A 30 -1.95 0.25 -3.98
C LYS A 30 -2.77 -0.85 -4.68
N SER A 31 -2.79 -2.06 -4.14
CA SER A 31 -3.55 -3.18 -4.68
C SER A 31 -4.39 -3.88 -3.61
N ASN A 32 -5.52 -4.45 -4.03
CA ASN A 32 -6.34 -5.37 -3.24
C ASN A 32 -6.06 -6.84 -3.58
N PHE A 33 -5.00 -7.12 -4.34
CA PHE A 33 -4.66 -8.46 -4.78
C PHE A 33 -3.24 -8.85 -4.41
N ARG A 34 -3.10 -10.12 -4.02
CA ARG A 34 -1.83 -10.83 -3.88
C ARG A 34 -1.73 -11.94 -4.92
N TYR A 35 -0.50 -12.35 -5.24
CA TYR A 35 -0.23 -13.34 -6.28
C TYR A 35 0.75 -14.40 -5.80
N ARG A 36 0.55 -15.65 -6.23
CA ARG A 36 1.52 -16.73 -5.98
C ARG A 36 1.49 -17.71 -7.13
N ARG A 37 2.63 -18.30 -7.45
CA ARG A 37 2.71 -19.39 -8.43
C ARG A 37 2.70 -20.72 -7.70
N ILE A 38 1.73 -21.58 -8.01
CA ILE A 38 1.55 -22.91 -7.43
C ILE A 38 1.40 -23.89 -8.58
N ASP A 39 2.24 -24.92 -8.63
CA ASP A 39 2.25 -25.95 -9.69
C ASP A 39 2.26 -25.35 -11.11
N GLY A 40 3.10 -24.33 -11.30
CA GLY A 40 3.22 -23.62 -12.57
C GLY A 40 2.11 -22.60 -12.86
N VAL A 41 1.00 -22.60 -12.11
CA VAL A 41 -0.18 -21.74 -12.30
C VAL A 41 -0.15 -20.53 -11.36
N TRP A 42 -0.41 -19.35 -11.90
CA TRP A 42 -0.56 -18.14 -11.10
C TRP A 42 -1.94 -18.07 -10.45
N LYS A 43 -1.96 -17.96 -9.11
CA LYS A 43 -3.12 -17.67 -8.29
C LYS A 43 -3.16 -16.18 -7.99
N LYS A 44 -4.37 -15.62 -8.01
CA LYS A 44 -4.70 -14.23 -7.64
C LYS A 44 -5.76 -14.29 -6.54
N GLU A 45 -5.49 -13.66 -5.41
CA GLU A 45 -6.39 -13.66 -4.25
C GLU A 45 -6.59 -12.25 -3.69
N PRO A 46 -7.77 -11.96 -3.12
CA PRO A 46 -7.99 -10.75 -2.34
C PRO A 46 -6.97 -10.59 -1.19
N THR A 47 -6.59 -9.35 -0.93
CA THR A 47 -5.80 -8.95 0.24
C THR A 47 -6.20 -7.54 0.66
N THR A 48 -5.85 -7.16 1.90
CA THR A 48 -6.04 -5.80 2.40
C THR A 48 -5.32 -4.78 1.51
N PHE A 49 -5.98 -3.66 1.20
CA PHE A 49 -5.36 -2.53 0.53
C PHE A 49 -4.22 -1.96 1.37
N ARG A 50 -3.06 -1.71 0.77
CA ARG A 50 -1.87 -1.20 1.48
C ARG A 50 -1.21 -0.07 0.73
N GLY A 51 -1.01 1.05 1.43
CA GLY A 51 -0.12 2.14 1.01
C GLY A 51 -0.37 2.69 -0.39
N GLN A 52 0.61 3.43 -0.86
CA GLN A 52 0.64 4.04 -2.19
C GLN A 52 2.03 3.91 -2.84
N TRP A 53 3.12 3.97 -2.06
CA TRP A 53 4.45 4.22 -2.60
C TRP A 53 5.50 3.25 -2.08
N GLY A 54 5.30 1.97 -2.34
CA GLY A 54 6.22 0.92 -1.96
C GLY A 54 5.78 0.16 -0.71
N ILE A 55 6.36 -1.01 -0.57
CA ILE A 55 6.06 -2.02 0.43
C ILE A 55 7.32 -2.85 0.69
N THR A 56 7.48 -3.32 1.91
CA THR A 56 8.58 -4.17 2.38
C THR A 56 8.06 -5.06 3.52
N HIS A 57 8.83 -6.07 3.91
CA HIS A 57 8.52 -6.90 5.07
C HIS A 57 9.70 -7.08 6.03
N ASP A 58 9.39 -7.38 7.29
CA ASP A 58 10.36 -7.77 8.30
C ASP A 58 10.73 -9.27 8.22
N ASN A 59 11.59 -9.75 9.12
CA ASN A 59 11.98 -11.16 9.14
C ASN A 59 10.83 -12.11 9.48
N PHE A 60 9.82 -11.62 10.20
CA PHE A 60 8.62 -12.36 10.54
C PHE A 60 7.61 -12.40 9.37
N GLY A 61 7.69 -11.46 8.42
CA GLY A 61 6.80 -11.37 7.26
C GLY A 61 5.61 -10.43 7.44
N ARG A 62 5.64 -9.54 8.45
CA ARG A 62 4.72 -8.40 8.55
C ARG A 62 5.04 -7.37 7.48
N LEU A 63 3.99 -6.79 6.91
CA LEU A 63 4.11 -5.83 5.82
C LEU A 63 4.17 -4.39 6.33
N TYR A 64 5.08 -3.60 5.77
CA TYR A 64 5.28 -2.19 6.03
C TYR A 64 5.24 -1.41 4.72
N TYR A 65 4.56 -0.27 4.73
CA TYR A 65 4.26 0.50 3.53
C TYR A 65 4.03 1.96 3.92
N ASN A 66 3.80 2.83 2.95
CA ASN A 66 3.55 4.24 3.23
C ASN A 66 2.67 4.90 2.18
N ASP A 67 2.34 6.17 2.41
CA ASP A 67 1.82 7.07 1.39
C ASP A 67 2.59 8.39 1.41
N ASN A 68 2.14 9.37 0.64
CA ASN A 68 2.81 10.67 0.51
C ASN A 68 3.10 11.35 1.86
N SER A 69 2.16 11.30 2.81
CA SER A 69 2.19 12.14 4.01
C SER A 69 2.41 11.36 5.30
N ARG A 70 2.26 10.03 5.26
CA ARG A 70 2.50 9.14 6.40
C ARG A 70 3.77 8.33 6.13
N ILE A 71 4.83 8.62 6.89
CA ILE A 71 6.17 8.05 6.72
C ILE A 71 6.15 6.52 6.76
N LEU A 72 5.45 5.94 7.74
CA LEU A 72 5.38 4.49 7.88
C LEU A 72 4.04 4.01 8.43
N LEU A 73 3.42 3.15 7.64
CA LEU A 73 2.28 2.32 7.97
C LEU A 73 2.74 0.87 8.07
N GLY A 74 1.98 0.03 8.78
CA GLY A 74 2.20 -1.41 8.72
C GLY A 74 1.10 -2.24 9.33
N ASP A 75 1.21 -3.53 9.09
CA ASP A 75 0.39 -4.56 9.71
C ASP A 75 1.08 -5.07 10.98
N TYR A 76 0.29 -5.32 12.03
CA TYR A 76 0.81 -5.90 13.28
C TYR A 76 0.92 -7.42 13.24
N VAL A 77 0.32 -8.05 12.23
CA VAL A 77 0.20 -9.50 12.09
C VAL A 77 0.56 -9.93 10.66
N LEU A 78 0.73 -11.24 10.45
CA LEU A 78 0.94 -11.79 9.11
C LEU A 78 -0.19 -11.39 8.15
N PRO A 79 0.13 -11.06 6.89
CA PRO A 79 -0.87 -10.69 5.90
C PRO A 79 -1.90 -11.80 5.72
N ASN A 80 -3.11 -11.40 5.34
CA ASN A 80 -4.25 -12.30 5.09
C ASN A 80 -4.71 -13.17 6.27
N THR A 81 -4.19 -12.96 7.49
CA THR A 81 -4.62 -13.75 8.66
C THR A 81 -5.96 -13.27 9.25
N LEU A 82 -6.29 -11.98 9.12
CA LEU A 82 -7.48 -11.37 9.77
C LEU A 82 -8.65 -11.09 8.81
N ILE A 83 -8.62 -11.69 7.62
CA ILE A 83 -9.65 -11.46 6.61
C ILE A 83 -10.44 -12.73 6.25
N ASP A 84 -10.26 -13.82 7.00
CA ASP A 84 -10.93 -15.11 6.76
C ASP A 84 -12.48 -14.99 6.74
N ASN A 85 -13.05 -13.97 7.38
CA ASN A 85 -14.49 -13.66 7.35
C ASN A 85 -14.79 -12.54 6.33
N PRO A 86 -15.41 -12.83 5.17
CA PRO A 86 -15.72 -11.84 4.15
C PRO A 86 -16.72 -10.77 4.59
N TYR A 87 -17.46 -10.98 5.67
CA TYR A 87 -18.45 -10.03 6.21
C TYR A 87 -17.89 -9.17 7.35
N TYR A 88 -16.58 -9.28 7.61
CA TYR A 88 -15.88 -8.53 8.62
C TYR A 88 -14.73 -7.70 8.02
N THR A 89 -14.53 -6.50 8.55
CA THR A 89 -13.40 -5.64 8.18
C THR A 89 -12.57 -5.38 9.44
N PRO A 90 -11.40 -6.01 9.59
CA PRO A 90 -10.54 -5.77 10.74
C PRO A 90 -10.07 -4.32 10.74
N LYS A 91 -10.02 -3.72 11.93
CA LYS A 91 -9.57 -2.33 12.10
C LYS A 91 -8.45 -2.21 13.12
N ALA A 92 -8.09 -3.24 13.86
CA ALA A 92 -7.12 -3.12 14.96
C ALA A 92 -5.66 -3.33 14.52
N SER A 93 -5.43 -4.11 13.48
CA SER A 93 -4.09 -4.69 13.24
C SER A 93 -3.56 -4.53 11.82
N VAL A 94 -4.35 -3.96 10.91
CA VAL A 94 -3.93 -3.64 9.53
C VAL A 94 -4.03 -2.14 9.29
N ASP A 95 -3.18 -1.61 8.39
CA ASP A 95 -3.13 -0.19 8.03
C ASP A 95 -2.93 0.76 9.22
N LYS A 96 -1.91 0.46 10.03
CA LYS A 96 -1.60 1.22 11.24
C LYS A 96 -0.48 2.21 11.03
N LEU A 97 -0.73 3.47 11.38
CA LEU A 97 0.30 4.49 11.50
C LEU A 97 1.24 4.13 12.65
N LEU A 98 2.49 3.82 12.30
CA LEU A 98 3.48 3.33 13.27
C LEU A 98 4.29 4.47 13.88
N THR A 99 4.40 5.59 13.18
CA THR A 99 5.13 6.78 13.58
C THR A 99 4.21 7.80 14.24
N ASN A 100 4.58 8.27 15.43
CA ASN A 100 3.85 9.33 16.12
C ASN A 100 4.19 10.75 15.60
N ASP A 101 5.29 10.88 14.86
CA ASP A 101 5.77 12.14 14.30
C ASP A 101 6.08 11.97 12.81
N GLN A 102 5.71 12.97 12.01
CA GLN A 102 5.95 13.03 10.56
C GLN A 102 7.11 13.97 10.20
N ARG A 103 7.84 14.48 11.21
CA ARG A 103 8.90 15.47 11.03
C ARG A 103 10.10 14.94 10.24
N VAL A 104 10.65 15.82 9.41
CA VAL A 104 11.86 15.58 8.64
C VAL A 104 12.88 16.70 8.84
N TYR A 105 14.15 16.40 8.57
CA TYR A 105 15.26 17.32 8.76
C TYR A 105 16.15 17.43 7.51
N PRO A 106 15.68 18.14 6.45
CA PRO A 106 16.48 18.39 5.25
C PRO A 106 17.74 19.19 5.57
N ALA A 107 18.79 19.02 4.74
CA ALA A 107 20.04 19.77 4.89
C ALA A 107 19.95 21.24 4.40
N PHE A 108 18.98 21.57 3.53
CA PHE A 108 18.83 22.91 2.97
C PHE A 108 17.37 23.18 2.53
N ALA A 109 17.06 24.45 2.24
CA ALA A 109 15.76 24.92 1.77
C ALA A 109 15.53 24.59 0.28
N GLY A 110 15.13 23.34 0.02
CA GLY A 110 14.75 22.85 -1.31
C GLY A 110 13.40 23.37 -1.81
N SER A 111 13.09 23.09 -3.07
CA SER A 111 11.83 23.42 -3.72
C SER A 111 10.80 22.34 -3.41
N VAL A 112 9.78 22.74 -2.65
CA VAL A 112 8.67 21.90 -2.19
C VAL A 112 7.40 22.34 -2.90
N ASN A 113 6.63 21.39 -3.44
CA ASN A 113 5.47 21.60 -4.29
C ASN A 113 4.46 22.57 -3.69
N ARG A 114 4.12 22.36 -2.42
CA ARG A 114 3.18 23.22 -1.68
C ARG A 114 3.89 24.05 -0.62
N GLY A 115 5.13 24.47 -0.88
CA GLY A 115 5.94 25.23 0.07
C GLY A 115 5.32 26.56 0.52
N TYR A 116 4.39 27.13 -0.27
CA TYR A 116 3.64 28.32 0.09
C TYR A 116 2.56 28.09 1.17
N ALA A 117 2.15 26.84 1.40
CA ALA A 117 1.09 26.54 2.35
C ALA A 117 1.59 26.60 3.80
N LYS A 118 0.81 27.23 4.67
CA LYS A 118 1.14 27.39 6.10
C LYS A 118 1.41 26.04 6.74
N GLY A 119 2.57 25.92 7.40
CA GLY A 119 2.99 24.71 8.12
C GLY A 119 3.73 23.66 7.28
N VAL A 120 3.85 23.85 5.96
CA VAL A 120 4.68 22.98 5.11
C VAL A 120 6.17 23.28 5.30
N LEU A 121 6.52 24.56 5.27
CA LEU A 121 7.88 25.04 5.54
C LEU A 121 7.94 25.75 6.90
N ASN A 122 9.09 25.69 7.56
CA ASN A 122 9.38 26.48 8.76
C ASN A 122 9.85 27.91 8.39
N ALA A 123 10.22 28.71 9.39
CA ALA A 123 10.71 30.08 9.19
C ALA A 123 11.98 30.16 8.31
N ASP A 124 12.79 29.10 8.31
CA ASP A 124 14.01 28.98 7.50
C ASP A 124 13.75 28.35 6.12
N SER A 125 12.48 28.23 5.71
CA SER A 125 12.05 27.58 4.46
C SER A 125 12.42 26.09 4.34
N LEU A 126 12.71 25.41 5.45
CA LEU A 126 12.94 23.96 5.49
C LEU A 126 11.61 23.21 5.59
N LEU A 127 11.53 22.07 4.89
CA LEU A 127 10.39 21.16 4.98
C LEU A 127 10.21 20.66 6.42
N VAL A 128 9.00 20.82 6.97
CA VAL A 128 8.69 20.44 8.35
C VAL A 128 8.33 18.96 8.45
N ASN A 129 7.34 18.51 7.66
CA ASN A 129 6.82 17.15 7.69
C ASN A 129 6.96 16.49 6.32
N ALA A 130 7.00 15.16 6.30
CA ALA A 130 7.00 14.40 5.05
C ALA A 130 5.79 14.74 4.18
N THR A 131 6.05 15.06 2.91
CA THR A 131 5.04 15.38 1.89
C THR A 131 5.09 14.44 0.69
N ALA A 132 6.15 13.64 0.58
CA ALA A 132 6.37 12.67 -0.49
C ALA A 132 7.13 11.43 0.02
N ALA A 133 6.68 10.79 1.11
CA ALA A 133 7.30 9.56 1.58
C ALA A 133 7.09 8.40 0.59
N CYS A 134 8.15 7.63 0.34
CA CYS A 134 8.13 6.46 -0.53
C CYS A 134 9.19 5.42 -0.16
N SER A 135 9.06 4.23 -0.75
CA SER A 135 9.96 3.09 -0.67
C SER A 135 10.50 2.81 0.74
N PRO A 136 9.64 2.42 1.69
CA PRO A 136 10.12 1.90 2.96
C PRO A 136 10.94 0.62 2.71
N LEU A 137 12.02 0.44 3.46
CA LEU A 137 12.83 -0.78 3.47
C LEU A 137 13.11 -1.19 4.91
N VAL A 138 12.66 -2.37 5.31
CA VAL A 138 13.16 -3.01 6.52
C VAL A 138 14.54 -3.58 6.21
N TYR A 139 15.57 -3.09 6.91
CA TYR A 139 16.93 -3.55 6.68
C TYR A 139 17.15 -4.94 7.28
N ARG A 140 17.40 -5.91 6.40
CA ARG A 140 17.62 -7.33 6.71
C ARG A 140 18.96 -7.82 6.16
N GLY A 141 19.88 -6.91 5.79
CA GLY A 141 21.12 -7.24 5.08
C GLY A 141 22.23 -7.89 5.93
N GLY A 142 22.13 -7.86 7.26
CA GLY A 142 23.08 -8.53 8.17
C GLY A 142 24.50 -7.91 8.27
N SER A 143 24.93 -7.11 7.29
CA SER A 143 26.30 -6.54 7.27
C SER A 143 26.48 -5.25 8.09
N PHE A 144 25.39 -4.61 8.50
CA PHE A 144 25.44 -3.43 9.37
C PHE A 144 25.43 -3.93 10.82
N THR A 145 25.83 -3.09 11.78
CA THR A 145 25.80 -3.49 13.19
C THR A 145 24.38 -3.87 13.64
N GLN A 146 24.26 -4.69 14.69
CA GLN A 146 22.98 -5.16 15.21
C GLN A 146 21.96 -4.03 15.46
N SER A 147 22.44 -2.82 15.81
CA SER A 147 21.60 -1.62 15.98
C SER A 147 20.83 -1.21 14.72
N TYR A 148 21.18 -1.74 13.54
CA TYR A 148 20.52 -1.51 12.25
C TYR A 148 19.51 -2.60 11.88
N SER A 149 19.58 -3.77 12.51
CA SER A 149 18.71 -4.91 12.20
C SER A 149 17.25 -4.50 12.36
N GLU A 150 16.46 -4.75 11.32
CA GLU A 150 15.02 -4.48 11.26
C GLU A 150 14.62 -3.02 11.55
N ASN A 151 15.56 -2.08 11.39
CA ASN A 151 15.19 -0.68 11.23
C ASN A 151 14.57 -0.45 9.85
N VAL A 152 13.70 0.54 9.77
CA VAL A 152 13.08 0.96 8.51
C VAL A 152 13.74 2.21 7.99
N PHE A 153 14.05 2.20 6.70
CA PHE A 153 14.55 3.35 5.96
C PHE A 153 13.50 3.82 4.99
N VAL A 154 13.23 5.12 4.93
CA VAL A 154 12.15 5.69 4.10
C VAL A 154 12.71 6.83 3.28
N CYS A 155 12.48 6.79 1.97
CA CYS A 155 12.87 7.86 1.07
C CYS A 155 11.90 9.04 1.19
N ILE A 156 12.44 10.26 1.29
CA ILE A 156 11.68 11.51 1.21
C ILE A 156 12.30 12.35 0.08
N PRO A 157 12.03 12.00 -1.20
CA PRO A 157 12.63 12.66 -2.36
C PRO A 157 12.45 14.17 -2.37
N GLU A 158 11.28 14.68 -1.98
CA GLU A 158 11.02 16.14 -1.94
C GLU A 158 11.90 16.87 -0.91
N GLY A 159 12.30 16.19 0.17
CA GLY A 159 13.26 16.69 1.16
C GLY A 159 14.72 16.33 0.86
N ASN A 160 15.01 15.68 -0.27
CA ASN A 160 16.35 15.23 -0.65
C ASN A 160 17.05 14.38 0.43
N LEU A 161 16.30 13.48 1.07
CA LEU A 161 16.77 12.74 2.24
C LEU A 161 16.22 11.31 2.33
N ILE A 162 16.87 10.50 3.15
CA ILE A 162 16.40 9.18 3.59
C ILE A 162 16.34 9.19 5.11
N LYS A 163 15.18 8.85 5.65
CA LYS A 163 14.92 8.76 7.09
C LYS A 163 15.24 7.36 7.61
N ARG A 164 15.64 7.25 8.89
CA ARG A 164 15.78 5.98 9.62
C ARG A 164 14.86 5.94 10.83
N LEU A 165 14.13 4.83 10.95
CA LEU A 165 13.22 4.50 12.04
C LEU A 165 13.64 3.17 12.67
N ARG A 166 13.41 3.02 13.97
CA ARG A 166 13.54 1.75 14.69
C ARG A 166 12.17 1.17 14.96
N LEU A 167 11.96 -0.08 14.57
CA LEU A 167 10.76 -0.83 14.93
C LEU A 167 10.85 -1.29 16.38
N ASN A 168 9.72 -1.24 17.07
CA ASN A 168 9.56 -1.75 18.43
C ASN A 168 8.34 -2.68 18.46
N PHE A 169 8.57 -3.96 18.70
CA PHE A 169 7.56 -5.01 18.65
C PHE A 169 7.02 -5.30 20.05
N MET A 170 5.69 -5.25 20.20
CA MET A 170 5.00 -5.39 21.48
C MET A 170 4.11 -6.65 21.54
N GLY A 171 4.42 -7.66 20.72
CA GLY A 171 3.68 -8.92 20.61
C GLY A 171 2.56 -8.88 19.57
N ASP A 172 1.58 -8.00 19.73
CA ASP A 172 0.40 -7.85 18.85
C ASP A 172 0.28 -6.46 18.20
N ALA A 173 1.31 -5.64 18.38
CA ALA A 173 1.43 -4.30 17.86
C ALA A 173 2.89 -3.95 17.57
N THR A 174 3.09 -3.07 16.60
CA THR A 174 4.40 -2.51 16.25
C THR A 174 4.34 -1.00 16.34
N LYS A 175 5.43 -0.37 16.80
CA LYS A 175 5.64 1.08 16.72
C LYS A 175 6.93 1.37 16.00
N ALA A 176 7.05 2.57 15.45
CA ALA A 176 8.25 3.06 14.80
C ALA A 176 8.70 4.40 15.39
N GLU A 177 9.96 4.46 15.80
CA GLU A 177 10.55 5.65 16.43
C GLU A 177 11.71 6.19 15.60
N GLN A 178 11.81 7.51 15.50
CA GLN A 178 12.98 8.13 14.88
C GLN A 178 14.24 7.87 15.71
N VAL A 179 15.27 7.34 15.06
CA VAL A 179 16.53 6.95 15.74
C VAL A 179 17.37 8.17 16.12
N TRP A 180 17.42 9.19 15.25
CA TRP A 180 18.25 10.37 15.47
C TRP A 180 17.41 11.63 15.50
N GLN A 181 17.53 12.42 16.56
CA GLN A 181 16.86 13.71 16.64
C GLN A 181 17.57 14.75 15.77
N ASN A 182 16.80 15.60 15.10
CA ASN A 182 17.28 16.74 14.32
C ASN A 182 18.23 16.43 13.15
N LYS A 183 18.27 15.18 12.68
CA LYS A 183 19.04 14.75 11.51
C LYS A 183 18.44 13.51 10.87
N GLU A 184 18.84 13.23 9.64
CA GLU A 184 18.41 12.07 8.86
C GLU A 184 19.57 11.11 8.56
N PHE A 185 19.26 9.96 7.99
CA PHE A 185 20.27 8.95 7.65
C PHE A 185 21.14 9.37 6.47
N ILE A 186 20.51 9.86 5.41
CA ILE A 186 21.17 10.48 4.27
C ILE A 186 20.45 11.80 4.03
N THR A 187 21.22 12.86 3.83
CA THR A 187 20.75 14.15 3.30
C THR A 187 21.68 14.55 2.16
N SER A 188 21.15 15.30 1.20
CA SER A 188 21.93 15.83 0.08
C SER A 188 21.76 17.34 -0.03
N LEU A 189 22.82 18.01 -0.47
CA LEU A 189 22.76 19.42 -0.92
C LEU A 189 22.48 19.53 -2.42
N ASP A 190 22.56 18.42 -3.16
CA ASP A 190 22.09 18.33 -4.54
C ASP A 190 20.56 18.18 -4.53
N GLU A 191 19.87 19.25 -4.95
CA GLU A 191 18.40 19.31 -5.04
C GLU A 191 17.81 18.31 -6.04
N GLY A 192 18.62 17.81 -6.98
CA GLY A 192 18.27 16.72 -7.87
C GLY A 192 18.30 15.34 -7.22
N PHE A 193 18.79 15.19 -5.98
CA PHE A 193 18.77 13.90 -5.26
C PHE A 193 17.34 13.51 -4.87
N ARG A 194 16.74 12.58 -5.60
CA ARG A 194 15.38 12.06 -5.44
C ARG A 194 15.44 10.54 -5.23
N PRO A 195 15.79 10.06 -4.02
CA PRO A 195 15.75 8.65 -3.71
C PRO A 195 14.30 8.14 -3.85
N VAL A 196 14.12 7.05 -4.57
CA VAL A 196 12.80 6.48 -4.92
C VAL A 196 12.70 4.98 -4.69
N SER A 197 13.82 4.27 -4.55
CA SER A 197 13.81 2.86 -4.17
C SER A 197 14.97 2.49 -3.27
N LEU A 198 14.73 1.59 -2.31
CA LEU A 198 15.71 1.03 -1.40
C LEU A 198 15.64 -0.50 -1.46
N LYS A 199 16.78 -1.19 -1.51
CA LYS A 199 16.82 -2.66 -1.48
C LYS A 199 17.96 -3.21 -0.61
N ASN A 200 17.67 -4.32 0.08
CA ASN A 200 18.69 -5.15 0.74
C ASN A 200 19.54 -5.86 -0.33
N GLY A 201 20.85 -5.83 -0.15
CA GLY A 201 21.82 -6.38 -1.10
C GLY A 201 22.28 -7.81 -0.79
N PRO A 202 22.75 -8.57 -1.80
CA PRO A 202 23.33 -9.91 -1.62
C PRO A 202 24.59 -9.91 -0.74
N ASN A 203 25.37 -8.83 -0.79
CA ASN A 203 26.55 -8.63 0.06
C ASN A 203 26.20 -7.96 1.42
N GLY A 204 24.92 -7.85 1.72
CA GLY A 204 24.39 -7.20 2.91
C GLY A 204 24.39 -5.67 2.89
N SER A 205 24.87 -5.01 1.83
CA SER A 205 24.75 -3.55 1.70
C SER A 205 23.31 -3.11 1.44
N MET A 206 23.02 -1.82 1.63
CA MET A 206 21.76 -1.21 1.18
C MET A 206 21.99 -0.51 -0.17
N TYR A 207 21.12 -0.74 -1.14
CA TYR A 207 21.16 -0.04 -2.43
C TYR A 207 20.07 1.02 -2.48
N VAL A 208 20.43 2.22 -2.94
CA VAL A 208 19.54 3.36 -3.13
C VAL A 208 19.43 3.64 -4.62
N VAL A 209 18.23 3.52 -5.18
CA VAL A 209 17.92 4.01 -6.52
C VAL A 209 17.43 5.43 -6.38
N ASP A 210 18.14 6.33 -7.03
CA ASP A 210 17.84 7.75 -7.09
C ASP A 210 17.50 8.13 -8.53
N MET A 211 16.33 8.73 -8.72
CA MET A 211 15.86 9.16 -10.03
C MET A 211 16.72 10.29 -10.60
N HIS A 212 17.51 10.96 -9.76
CA HIS A 212 18.32 12.14 -10.06
C HIS A 212 17.60 13.12 -10.99
N ARG A 213 16.54 13.75 -10.46
CA ARG A 213 15.64 14.59 -11.24
C ARG A 213 15.30 15.85 -10.48
N GLY A 214 15.26 16.99 -11.16
CA GLY A 214 14.94 18.24 -10.49
C GLY A 214 13.49 18.24 -9.99
N MET A 215 12.56 17.71 -10.80
CA MET A 215 11.14 17.59 -10.46
C MET A 215 10.67 16.12 -10.42
N ILE A 216 10.28 15.63 -9.24
CA ILE A 216 9.88 14.23 -9.03
C ILE A 216 8.43 13.92 -9.45
N GLY A 217 7.50 14.88 -9.27
CA GLY A 217 6.08 14.66 -9.51
C GLY A 217 5.68 14.76 -10.98
N HIS A 218 4.62 14.06 -11.35
CA HIS A 218 3.97 14.16 -12.65
C HIS A 218 3.47 15.60 -12.86
N HIS A 219 3.62 16.12 -14.08
CA HIS A 219 3.34 17.52 -14.40
C HIS A 219 1.92 17.97 -14.01
N ALA A 220 0.96 17.05 -14.09
CA ALA A 220 -0.44 17.25 -13.70
C ALA A 220 -0.66 17.59 -12.21
N TYR A 221 0.32 17.34 -11.33
CA TYR A 221 0.21 17.57 -9.88
C TYR A 221 1.20 18.62 -9.37
N MET A 222 1.96 19.26 -10.26
CA MET A 222 2.83 20.37 -9.90
C MET A 222 2.02 21.66 -9.71
N SER A 223 2.24 22.36 -8.59
CA SER A 223 1.68 23.68 -8.38
C SER A 223 2.39 24.73 -9.27
N PRO A 224 1.73 25.86 -9.59
CA PRO A 224 2.39 26.98 -10.25
C PRO A 224 3.63 27.47 -9.48
N TYR A 225 3.51 27.57 -8.15
CA TYR A 225 4.61 27.94 -7.25
C TYR A 225 5.86 27.09 -7.47
N LEU A 226 5.69 25.77 -7.60
CA LEU A 226 6.80 24.85 -7.81
C LEU A 226 7.39 24.99 -9.21
N ARG A 227 6.56 25.17 -10.23
CA ARG A 227 7.00 25.36 -11.62
C ARG A 227 7.87 26.61 -11.74
N ASP A 228 7.46 27.72 -11.15
CA ASP A 228 8.20 28.97 -11.20
C ASP A 228 9.55 28.85 -10.47
N LYS A 229 9.56 28.22 -9.29
CA LYS A 229 10.80 27.90 -8.57
C LYS A 229 11.72 26.98 -9.35
N ALA A 230 11.16 25.94 -9.97
CA ALA A 230 11.92 24.98 -10.76
C ALA A 230 12.62 25.65 -11.93
N LYS A 231 11.88 26.47 -12.69
CA LYS A 231 12.44 27.23 -13.81
C LYS A 231 13.51 28.22 -13.38
N ALA A 232 13.28 28.96 -12.29
CA ALA A 232 14.26 29.92 -11.77
C ALA A 232 15.57 29.27 -11.30
N LYS A 233 15.51 28.00 -10.89
CA LYS A 233 16.66 27.19 -10.46
C LYS A 233 17.15 26.21 -11.54
N GLU A 234 16.57 26.25 -12.74
CA GLU A 234 16.83 25.31 -13.85
C GLU A 234 16.64 23.82 -13.47
N LEU A 235 15.82 23.52 -12.45
CA LEU A 235 15.54 22.14 -12.03
C LEU A 235 14.76 21.36 -13.10
N ASP A 236 14.02 22.06 -13.95
CA ASP A 236 13.35 21.50 -15.12
C ASP A 236 14.32 20.99 -16.19
N THR A 237 15.61 21.36 -16.12
CA THR A 237 16.66 20.84 -17.01
C THR A 237 17.26 19.51 -16.53
N ILE A 238 17.10 19.16 -15.26
CA ILE A 238 17.62 17.90 -14.68
C ILE A 238 16.60 16.79 -14.97
N VAL A 239 16.66 16.27 -16.20
CA VAL A 239 15.81 15.20 -16.72
C VAL A 239 16.64 14.08 -17.34
N ASN A 240 16.11 12.86 -17.38
CA ASN A 240 16.75 11.67 -17.99
C ASN A 240 18.07 11.20 -17.35
N PHE A 241 18.28 11.50 -16.07
CA PHE A 241 19.38 10.92 -15.29
C PHE A 241 18.87 9.79 -14.37
N GLY A 242 19.81 9.14 -13.69
CA GLY A 242 19.55 8.14 -12.66
C GLY A 242 20.84 7.71 -11.98
N ARG A 243 20.78 7.39 -10.69
CA ARG A 243 21.93 6.97 -9.88
C ARG A 243 21.58 5.75 -9.05
N ILE A 244 22.57 4.87 -8.84
CA ILE A 244 22.47 3.77 -7.88
C ILE A 244 23.61 3.94 -6.89
N PHE A 245 23.27 4.21 -5.63
CA PHE A 245 24.25 4.26 -4.55
C PHE A 245 24.27 2.94 -3.79
N LYS A 246 25.46 2.50 -3.41
CA LYS A 246 25.67 1.40 -2.48
C LYS A 246 26.08 1.97 -1.13
N VAL A 247 25.27 1.72 -0.11
CA VAL A 247 25.54 2.09 1.28
C VAL A 247 26.07 0.87 2.01
N SER A 248 27.32 0.94 2.45
CA SER A 248 28.02 -0.13 3.16
C SER A 248 28.48 0.36 4.52
N HIS A 249 28.56 -0.54 5.50
CA HIS A 249 29.18 -0.23 6.78
C HIS A 249 30.70 -0.39 6.67
N ASN A 250 31.50 0.51 7.26
CA ASN A 250 32.97 0.47 7.13
C ASN A 250 33.61 -0.83 7.62
N ASN A 251 32.99 -1.45 8.64
CA ASN A 251 33.46 -2.73 9.19
C ASN A 251 32.72 -3.95 8.58
N ALA A 252 31.93 -3.77 7.51
CA ALA A 252 31.30 -4.89 6.84
C ALA A 252 32.39 -5.77 6.23
N THR A 253 32.40 -7.05 6.60
CA THR A 253 33.22 -8.03 5.87
C THR A 253 32.73 -8.08 4.43
N SER A 254 33.65 -7.90 3.48
CA SER A 254 33.34 -8.02 2.06
C SER A 254 33.02 -9.48 1.75
N ASN A 255 31.75 -9.86 1.88
CA ASN A 255 31.30 -11.20 1.47
C ASN A 255 31.29 -11.26 -0.06
N SER A 256 31.93 -12.29 -0.62
CA SER A 256 31.81 -12.60 -2.05
C SER A 256 30.34 -12.83 -2.41
N LEU A 257 29.93 -12.35 -3.58
CA LEU A 257 28.57 -12.60 -4.07
C LEU A 257 28.37 -14.11 -4.25
N THR A 258 27.35 -14.65 -3.58
CA THR A 258 26.96 -16.06 -3.74
C THR A 258 26.35 -16.27 -5.12
N ASP A 259 26.93 -17.19 -5.90
CA ASP A 259 26.36 -17.62 -7.17
C ASP A 259 25.35 -18.76 -6.94
N PHE A 260 24.07 -18.39 -6.86
CA PHE A 260 22.97 -19.32 -6.59
C PHE A 260 22.76 -20.37 -7.68
N ASP A 261 23.23 -20.16 -8.91
CA ASP A 261 23.08 -21.15 -9.99
C ASP A 261 24.09 -22.29 -9.89
N SER A 262 25.19 -22.08 -9.17
CA SER A 262 26.21 -23.08 -8.91
C SER A 262 25.93 -23.96 -7.67
N LEU A 263 25.03 -23.54 -6.78
CA LEU A 263 24.79 -24.20 -5.50
C LEU A 263 23.99 -25.50 -5.65
N ASN A 264 24.36 -26.50 -4.86
CA ASN A 264 23.56 -27.72 -4.70
C ASN A 264 22.45 -27.54 -3.66
N ALA A 265 21.54 -28.51 -3.59
CA ALA A 265 20.37 -28.45 -2.71
C ALA A 265 20.73 -28.35 -1.21
N SER A 266 21.76 -29.05 -0.74
CA SER A 266 22.17 -29.02 0.67
C SER A 266 22.81 -27.68 1.06
N GLU A 267 23.58 -27.08 0.14
CA GLU A 267 24.10 -25.73 0.31
C GLU A 267 22.96 -24.71 0.41
N LEU A 268 21.91 -24.83 -0.41
CA LEU A 268 20.73 -23.97 -0.32
C LEU A 268 20.00 -24.12 1.03
N VAL A 269 19.87 -25.33 1.57
CA VAL A 269 19.29 -25.55 2.92
C VAL A 269 20.11 -24.81 3.98
N SER A 270 21.44 -24.88 3.88
CA SER A 270 22.34 -24.15 4.80
C SER A 270 22.14 -22.63 4.73
N LEU A 271 21.84 -22.09 3.55
CA LEU A 271 21.60 -20.65 3.35
C LEU A 271 20.27 -20.15 3.91
N LEU A 272 19.30 -21.01 4.23
CA LEU A 272 18.07 -20.62 4.94
C LEU A 272 18.35 -20.06 6.34
N GLN A 273 19.55 -20.29 6.88
CA GLN A 273 20.02 -19.83 8.18
C GLN A 273 20.86 -18.54 8.14
N SER A 274 21.15 -18.02 6.94
CA SER A 274 22.00 -16.83 6.74
C SER A 274 21.49 -15.62 7.51
N ASP A 275 22.36 -14.79 8.09
CA ASP A 275 21.95 -13.51 8.71
C ASP A 275 21.43 -12.49 7.70
N ASN A 276 21.84 -12.60 6.42
CA ASN A 276 21.32 -11.79 5.33
C ASN A 276 19.98 -12.34 4.81
N GLY A 277 18.91 -11.58 5.03
CA GLY A 277 17.55 -11.91 4.57
C GLY A 277 17.42 -12.06 3.06
N TRP A 278 18.18 -11.29 2.25
CA TRP A 278 18.16 -11.48 0.79
C TRP A 278 18.64 -12.89 0.41
N ILE A 279 19.67 -13.40 1.09
CA ILE A 279 20.21 -14.75 0.85
C ILE A 279 19.19 -15.81 1.28
N ARG A 280 18.56 -15.66 2.45
CA ARG A 280 17.54 -16.60 2.93
C ARG A 280 16.34 -16.67 2.00
N ASP A 281 15.78 -15.51 1.64
CA ASP A 281 14.63 -15.41 0.74
C ASP A 281 14.96 -16.07 -0.62
N ARG A 282 16.16 -15.82 -1.17
CA ARG A 282 16.61 -16.47 -2.42
C ARG A 282 16.77 -17.97 -2.30
N ALA A 283 17.36 -18.46 -1.21
CA ALA A 283 17.55 -19.89 -0.98
C ALA A 283 16.21 -20.64 -0.92
N GLN A 284 15.23 -20.09 -0.18
CA GLN A 284 13.87 -20.61 -0.13
C GLN A 284 13.25 -20.70 -1.53
N HIS A 285 13.33 -19.62 -2.32
CA HIS A 285 12.75 -19.61 -3.67
C HIS A 285 13.45 -20.59 -4.62
N PHE A 286 14.77 -20.74 -4.55
CA PHE A 286 15.49 -21.71 -5.38
C PHE A 286 15.06 -23.15 -5.05
N LEU A 287 14.97 -23.49 -3.76
CA LEU A 287 14.50 -24.81 -3.32
C LEU A 287 13.08 -25.11 -3.83
N ILE A 288 12.16 -24.14 -3.74
CA ILE A 288 10.77 -24.29 -4.19
C ILE A 288 10.69 -24.35 -5.71
N PHE A 289 11.21 -23.35 -6.42
CA PHE A 289 11.01 -23.21 -7.88
C PHE A 289 11.82 -24.18 -8.73
N LYS A 290 12.97 -24.67 -8.23
CA LYS A 290 13.72 -25.75 -8.88
C LYS A 290 13.28 -27.15 -8.38
N GLU A 291 12.25 -27.22 -7.54
CA GLU A 291 11.69 -28.47 -6.98
C GLU A 291 12.74 -29.42 -6.38
N LEU A 292 13.71 -28.86 -5.64
CA LEU A 292 14.85 -29.61 -5.08
C LEU A 292 14.47 -30.43 -3.84
N LYS A 293 13.49 -31.33 -3.98
CA LYS A 293 12.90 -32.12 -2.88
C LYS A 293 13.79 -33.24 -2.34
N THR A 294 14.96 -33.47 -2.93
CA THR A 294 15.91 -34.52 -2.48
C THR A 294 16.48 -34.25 -1.08
N VAL A 295 16.37 -33.02 -0.58
CA VAL A 295 16.83 -32.57 0.75
C VAL A 295 15.68 -32.32 1.73
N ILE A 296 14.52 -32.96 1.51
CA ILE A 296 13.31 -32.76 2.33
C ILE A 296 13.56 -33.03 3.82
N ASP A 297 14.36 -34.06 4.15
CA ASP A 297 14.65 -34.41 5.54
C ASP A 297 15.58 -33.38 6.19
N ASP A 298 16.59 -32.88 5.48
CA ASP A 298 17.44 -31.77 5.96
C ASP A 298 16.61 -30.50 6.26
N VAL A 299 15.60 -30.22 5.44
CA VAL A 299 14.68 -29.08 5.65
C VAL A 299 13.78 -29.32 6.86
N LYS A 300 13.27 -30.55 7.07
CA LYS A 300 12.50 -30.90 8.28
C LYS A 300 13.32 -30.76 9.54
N ASP A 301 14.56 -31.23 9.53
CA ASP A 301 15.50 -31.10 10.65
C ASP A 301 15.76 -29.63 10.96
N LEU A 302 15.94 -28.79 9.94
CA LEU A 302 16.09 -27.35 10.12
C LEU A 302 14.82 -26.69 10.69
N ALA A 303 13.64 -27.10 10.24
CA ALA A 303 12.36 -26.59 10.77
C ALA A 303 12.15 -26.91 12.27
N LEU A 304 12.84 -27.94 12.80
CA LEU A 304 12.83 -28.29 14.22
C LEU A 304 14.04 -27.73 15.01
N ASN A 305 14.99 -27.05 14.34
CA ASN A 305 16.19 -26.52 14.99
C ASN A 305 15.94 -25.20 15.73
N LYS A 306 15.60 -25.32 17.02
CA LYS A 306 15.30 -24.20 17.95
C LYS A 306 16.42 -23.17 18.08
N LYS A 307 17.66 -23.50 17.71
CA LYS A 307 18.80 -22.57 17.76
C LYS A 307 18.75 -21.53 16.65
N ASN A 308 17.95 -21.75 15.61
CA ASN A 308 17.84 -20.83 14.48
C ASN A 308 16.39 -20.58 14.07
N PRO A 309 15.65 -19.71 14.80
CA PRO A 309 14.26 -19.41 14.49
C PRO A 309 14.02 -18.89 13.07
N LEU A 310 14.94 -18.11 12.50
CA LEU A 310 14.82 -17.63 11.12
C LEU A 310 14.92 -18.79 10.12
N GLY A 311 15.89 -19.69 10.33
CA GLY A 311 16.00 -20.94 9.59
C GLY A 311 14.74 -21.80 9.71
N GLN A 312 14.16 -21.90 10.91
CA GLN A 312 12.92 -22.62 11.12
C GLN A 312 11.77 -22.03 10.28
N LEU A 313 11.58 -20.71 10.29
CA LEU A 313 10.53 -20.04 9.51
C LEU A 313 10.67 -20.32 8.01
N HIS A 314 11.87 -20.11 7.46
CA HIS A 314 12.12 -20.34 6.04
C HIS A 314 11.96 -21.82 5.66
N ALA A 315 12.47 -22.75 6.49
CA ALA A 315 12.29 -24.18 6.26
C ALA A 315 10.80 -24.58 6.29
N LEU A 316 10.00 -24.01 7.19
CA LEU A 316 8.56 -24.25 7.27
C LEU A 316 7.85 -23.87 5.96
N TYR A 317 8.21 -22.74 5.36
CA TYR A 317 7.63 -22.29 4.09
C TYR A 317 8.23 -22.96 2.84
N VAL A 318 9.43 -23.53 2.92
CA VAL A 318 9.93 -24.45 1.89
C VAL A 318 9.08 -25.73 1.90
N LEU A 319 8.82 -26.31 3.07
CA LEU A 319 7.98 -27.51 3.21
C LEU A 319 6.53 -27.23 2.80
N GLU A 320 5.98 -26.07 3.16
CA GLU A 320 4.66 -25.62 2.69
C GLU A 320 4.65 -25.48 1.16
N GLY A 321 5.65 -24.84 0.58
CA GLY A 321 5.77 -24.66 -0.87
C GLY A 321 5.92 -25.98 -1.65
N TRP A 322 6.45 -27.03 -1.02
CA TRP A 322 6.53 -28.37 -1.59
C TRP A 322 5.29 -29.25 -1.35
N ASN A 323 4.31 -28.75 -0.60
CA ASN A 323 3.17 -29.52 -0.08
C ASN A 323 3.63 -30.75 0.73
N ALA A 324 4.64 -30.56 1.57
CA ALA A 324 5.34 -31.60 2.32
C ALA A 324 5.05 -31.60 3.83
N LEU A 325 4.17 -30.72 4.29
CA LEU A 325 3.77 -30.60 5.69
C LEU A 325 2.67 -31.61 6.06
N SER A 326 2.65 -31.99 7.34
CA SER A 326 1.56 -32.74 7.95
C SER A 326 1.12 -32.04 9.24
N PHE A 327 -0.11 -32.32 9.70
CA PHE A 327 -0.59 -31.78 10.97
C PHE A 327 0.29 -32.21 12.14
N ASP A 328 0.69 -33.49 12.19
CA ASP A 328 1.60 -34.03 13.22
C ASP A 328 2.91 -33.24 13.31
N PHE A 329 3.50 -32.94 12.15
CA PHE A 329 4.74 -32.17 12.11
C PHE A 329 4.54 -30.74 12.61
N LEU A 330 3.45 -30.09 12.22
CA LEU A 330 3.10 -28.75 12.72
C LEU A 330 2.86 -28.74 14.23
N VAL A 331 2.29 -29.81 14.79
CA VAL A 331 2.12 -29.96 16.24
C VAL A 331 3.47 -29.94 16.95
N SER A 332 4.45 -30.71 16.47
CA SER A 332 5.81 -30.67 17.01
C SER A 332 6.42 -29.27 16.92
N VAL A 333 6.25 -28.58 15.79
CA VAL A 333 6.77 -27.21 15.62
C VAL A 333 6.12 -26.22 16.61
N ILE A 334 4.80 -26.27 16.80
CA ILE A 334 4.05 -25.40 17.72
C ILE A 334 4.47 -25.63 19.17
N GLU A 335 4.67 -26.90 19.56
CA GLU A 335 5.04 -27.29 20.91
C GLU A 335 6.46 -26.88 21.26
N GLU A 336 7.38 -27.09 20.32
CA GLU A 336 8.80 -27.04 20.60
C GLU A 336 9.49 -25.70 20.29
N SER A 337 8.89 -24.87 19.44
CA SER A 337 9.51 -23.65 18.93
C SER A 337 9.08 -22.39 19.68
N ASN A 338 9.81 -21.30 19.47
CA ASN A 338 9.46 -20.00 20.02
C ASN A 338 8.12 -19.48 19.47
N SER A 339 7.62 -18.37 20.02
CA SER A 339 6.29 -17.81 19.70
C SER A 339 6.13 -17.45 18.24
N ASP A 340 7.20 -16.96 17.64
CA ASP A 340 7.18 -16.50 16.26
C ASP A 340 6.98 -17.70 15.32
N VAL A 341 7.83 -18.73 15.42
CA VAL A 341 7.71 -19.95 14.62
C VAL A 341 6.39 -20.68 14.90
N ALA A 342 5.98 -20.78 16.16
CA ALA A 342 4.70 -21.38 16.53
C ALA A 342 3.50 -20.62 15.94
N SER A 343 3.58 -19.29 15.80
CA SER A 343 2.53 -18.47 15.18
C SER A 343 2.36 -18.80 13.70
N HIS A 344 3.46 -18.96 12.96
CA HIS A 344 3.42 -19.40 11.56
C HIS A 344 2.85 -20.82 11.43
N ALA A 345 3.32 -21.75 12.27
CA ALA A 345 2.82 -23.13 12.26
C ALA A 345 1.31 -23.19 12.58
N LEU A 346 0.81 -22.36 13.50
CA LEU A 346 -0.63 -22.22 13.75
C LEU A 346 -1.39 -21.72 12.50
N VAL A 347 -0.90 -20.70 11.82
CA VAL A 347 -1.54 -20.18 10.60
C VAL A 347 -1.61 -21.23 9.51
N ILE A 348 -0.51 -21.97 9.28
CA ILE A 348 -0.45 -23.06 8.28
C ILE A 348 -1.35 -24.24 8.69
N SER A 349 -1.52 -24.50 9.98
CA SER A 349 -2.36 -25.61 10.46
C SER A 349 -3.84 -25.52 10.04
N LYS A 350 -4.30 -24.35 9.58
CA LYS A 350 -5.65 -24.15 9.04
C LYS A 350 -5.94 -25.04 7.82
N ASP A 351 -4.90 -25.42 7.06
CA ASP A 351 -5.05 -26.27 5.89
C ASP A 351 -5.26 -27.76 6.23
N PHE A 352 -5.08 -28.13 7.51
CA PHE A 352 -5.13 -29.52 7.99
C PHE A 352 -6.33 -29.81 8.89
N ILE A 353 -7.32 -28.92 8.91
CA ILE A 353 -8.50 -29.04 9.73
C ILE A 353 -9.31 -30.30 9.33
N SER A 354 -9.50 -31.23 10.29
CA SER A 354 -10.25 -32.46 10.08
C SER A 354 -10.80 -33.04 11.38
N GLU A 355 -11.83 -33.88 11.29
CA GLU A 355 -12.40 -34.57 12.46
C GLU A 355 -11.39 -35.50 13.15
N LYS A 356 -10.53 -36.17 12.36
CA LYS A 356 -9.50 -37.07 12.88
C LYS A 356 -8.45 -36.36 13.74
N ALA A 357 -8.23 -35.07 13.48
CA ALA A 357 -7.25 -34.25 14.18
C ALA A 357 -7.79 -33.58 15.45
N ILE A 358 -9.08 -33.71 15.79
CA ILE A 358 -9.72 -32.99 16.92
C ILE A 358 -9.00 -33.21 18.25
N GLU A 359 -8.66 -34.46 18.58
CA GLU A 359 -8.00 -34.81 19.84
C GLU A 359 -6.65 -34.11 19.96
N GLN A 360 -5.83 -34.26 18.92
CA GLN A 360 -4.48 -33.71 18.88
C GLN A 360 -4.50 -32.17 18.81
N ALA A 361 -5.38 -31.58 17.99
CA ALA A 361 -5.60 -30.15 17.91
C ALA A 361 -6.00 -29.56 19.27
N SER A 362 -6.89 -30.23 19.99
CA SER A 362 -7.29 -29.80 21.33
C SER A 362 -6.13 -29.83 22.32
N HIS A 363 -5.26 -30.84 22.25
CA HIS A 363 -4.08 -30.92 23.11
C HIS A 363 -3.10 -29.80 22.81
N ILE A 364 -2.71 -29.65 21.53
CA ILE A 364 -1.70 -28.66 21.15
C ILE A 364 -2.18 -27.22 21.33
N PHE A 365 -3.46 -26.92 21.07
CA PHE A 365 -3.98 -25.57 21.30
C PHE A 365 -4.10 -25.23 22.77
N LYS A 366 -4.32 -26.22 23.65
CA LYS A 366 -4.24 -26.02 25.09
C LYS A 366 -2.80 -25.70 25.50
N SER A 367 -1.82 -26.46 25.00
CA SER A 367 -0.39 -26.20 25.22
C SER A 367 0.00 -24.79 24.75
N ALA A 368 -0.38 -24.41 23.53
CA ALA A 368 -0.14 -23.08 22.98
C ALA A 368 -0.78 -21.97 23.83
N LEU A 369 -2.01 -22.18 24.30
CA LEU A 369 -2.73 -21.25 25.18
C LEU A 369 -2.07 -21.08 26.55
N ASP A 370 -1.47 -22.15 27.08
CA ASP A 370 -0.84 -22.14 28.40
C ASP A 370 0.51 -21.40 28.38
N ARG A 371 1.10 -21.15 27.21
CA ARG A 371 2.27 -20.26 27.02
C ARG A 371 1.98 -18.79 27.38
N ASN A 372 0.72 -18.34 27.31
CA ASN A 372 0.28 -17.00 27.73
C ASN A 372 1.01 -15.82 27.03
N GLU A 373 1.35 -16.00 25.77
CA GLU A 373 2.05 -15.00 24.96
C GLU A 373 1.05 -14.23 24.09
N LEU A 374 1.11 -12.90 24.13
CA LEU A 374 0.10 -12.05 23.49
C LEU A 374 0.05 -12.21 21.96
N GLY A 375 1.20 -12.28 21.30
CA GLY A 375 1.27 -12.51 19.84
C GLY A 375 0.68 -13.86 19.46
N LEU A 376 1.05 -14.92 20.19
CA LEU A 376 0.56 -16.27 19.95
C LEU A 376 -0.96 -16.39 20.19
N ASP A 377 -1.49 -15.75 21.24
CA ASP A 377 -2.92 -15.70 21.53
C ASP A 377 -3.72 -15.10 20.36
N ALA A 378 -3.18 -14.11 19.65
CA ALA A 378 -3.86 -13.51 18.49
C ALA A 378 -4.00 -14.50 17.33
N TYR A 379 -2.92 -15.21 16.96
CA TYR A 379 -2.98 -16.24 15.92
C TYR A 379 -3.85 -17.43 16.33
N LEU A 380 -3.71 -17.89 17.58
CA LEU A 380 -4.52 -18.98 18.12
C LEU A 380 -6.02 -18.63 18.13
N ALA A 381 -6.39 -17.40 18.47
CA ALA A 381 -7.78 -16.94 18.42
C ALA A 381 -8.39 -17.03 17.01
N ASN A 382 -7.62 -16.65 15.98
CA ASN A 382 -8.05 -16.81 14.58
C ASN A 382 -8.24 -18.28 14.21
N VAL A 383 -7.23 -19.13 14.49
CA VAL A 383 -7.27 -20.56 14.16
C VAL A 383 -8.43 -21.26 14.87
N LEU A 384 -8.63 -21.01 16.16
CA LEU A 384 -9.71 -21.62 16.94
C LEU A 384 -11.10 -21.36 16.36
N GLY A 385 -11.33 -20.21 15.71
CA GLY A 385 -12.61 -19.92 15.05
C GLY A 385 -12.99 -20.98 14.01
N HIS A 386 -12.01 -21.46 13.24
CA HIS A 386 -12.22 -22.52 12.25
C HIS A 386 -12.48 -23.88 12.89
N TRP A 387 -11.86 -24.17 14.03
CA TRP A 387 -12.05 -25.44 14.76
C TRP A 387 -13.37 -25.48 15.53
N VAL A 388 -13.87 -24.34 16.02
CA VAL A 388 -15.21 -24.22 16.62
C VAL A 388 -16.31 -24.67 15.64
N LYS A 389 -16.11 -24.44 14.34
CA LYS A 389 -17.02 -24.89 13.27
C LYS A 389 -17.15 -26.40 13.19
N ILE A 390 -16.10 -27.15 13.53
CA ILE A 390 -16.11 -28.61 13.49
C ILE A 390 -16.53 -29.20 14.83
N ASN A 391 -16.00 -28.66 15.94
CA ASN A 391 -16.33 -29.15 17.29
C ASN A 391 -16.45 -28.00 18.29
N ASN A 392 -17.64 -27.39 18.34
CA ASN A 392 -17.91 -26.27 19.24
C ASN A 392 -17.62 -26.62 20.71
N HIS A 393 -18.08 -27.77 21.19
CA HIS A 393 -17.94 -28.18 22.59
C HIS A 393 -16.48 -28.17 23.06
N ARG A 394 -15.54 -28.57 22.18
CA ARG A 394 -14.13 -28.69 22.54
C ARG A 394 -13.34 -27.39 22.39
N PHE A 395 -13.60 -26.62 21.35
CA PHE A 395 -12.77 -25.44 21.00
C PHE A 395 -13.33 -24.11 21.50
N GLN A 396 -14.66 -23.98 21.70
CA GLN A 396 -15.27 -22.76 22.23
C GLN A 396 -14.78 -22.39 23.64
N PRO A 397 -14.54 -23.35 24.57
CA PRO A 397 -13.97 -23.01 25.87
C PRO A 397 -12.56 -22.41 25.78
N LEU A 398 -11.73 -22.89 24.83
CA LEU A 398 -10.38 -22.37 24.59
C LEU A 398 -10.44 -20.93 24.06
N LEU A 399 -11.29 -20.69 23.06
CA LEU A 399 -11.50 -19.35 22.51
C LEU A 399 -12.03 -18.37 23.57
N THR A 400 -12.97 -18.82 24.40
CA THR A 400 -13.51 -18.03 25.52
C THR A 400 -12.43 -17.67 26.54
N LYS A 401 -11.52 -18.61 26.86
CA LYS A 401 -10.39 -18.37 27.76
C LYS A 401 -9.45 -17.30 27.21
N ILE A 402 -9.16 -17.31 25.90
CA ILE A 402 -8.38 -16.24 25.25
C ILE A 402 -9.11 -14.90 25.33
N LEU A 403 -10.38 -14.85 24.90
CA LEU A 403 -11.15 -13.61 24.86
C LEU A 403 -11.34 -13.00 26.25
N LYS A 404 -11.49 -13.80 27.31
CA LYS A 404 -11.48 -13.30 28.69
C LYS A 404 -10.12 -12.77 29.11
N ARG A 405 -9.05 -13.52 28.84
CA ARG A 405 -7.68 -13.11 29.18
C ARG A 405 -7.29 -11.79 28.49
N ARG A 406 -7.82 -11.55 27.28
CA ARG A 406 -7.50 -10.43 26.41
C ARG A 406 -8.74 -9.55 26.13
N GLU A 407 -9.59 -9.35 27.13
CA GLU A 407 -10.95 -8.81 27.00
C GLU A 407 -11.08 -7.42 26.35
N MET A 408 -10.05 -6.58 26.43
CA MET A 408 -10.01 -5.26 25.78
C MET A 408 -9.05 -5.19 24.59
N ASN A 409 -8.39 -6.30 24.26
CA ASN A 409 -7.42 -6.34 23.18
C ASN A 409 -8.11 -6.46 21.83
N THR A 410 -8.14 -5.36 21.08
CA THR A 410 -8.86 -5.32 19.81
C THR A 410 -8.19 -6.15 18.70
N THR A 411 -6.88 -6.38 18.73
CA THR A 411 -6.19 -7.27 17.76
C THR A 411 -6.64 -8.71 17.94
N VAL A 412 -6.65 -9.21 19.18
CA VAL A 412 -7.10 -10.58 19.49
C VAL A 412 -8.60 -10.75 19.18
N ILE A 413 -9.42 -9.74 19.47
CA ILE A 413 -10.85 -9.75 19.15
C ILE A 413 -11.09 -9.78 17.64
N ASP A 414 -10.39 -8.95 16.86
CA ASP A 414 -10.49 -8.94 15.40
C ASP A 414 -10.06 -10.31 14.82
N ALA A 415 -9.01 -10.92 15.38
CA ALA A 415 -8.54 -12.25 15.00
C ALA A 415 -9.58 -13.34 15.26
N ALA A 416 -10.18 -13.35 16.45
CA ALA A 416 -11.26 -14.27 16.78
C ALA A 416 -12.43 -14.13 15.78
N ILE A 417 -12.94 -12.93 15.56
CA ILE A 417 -14.10 -12.70 14.69
C ILE A 417 -13.80 -13.06 13.22
N SER A 418 -12.57 -12.81 12.77
CA SER A 418 -12.12 -13.25 11.45
C SER A 418 -12.26 -14.76 11.28
N GLY A 419 -11.96 -15.57 12.29
CA GLY A 419 -12.08 -17.03 12.19
C GLY A 419 -13.52 -17.56 12.25
N LEU A 420 -14.54 -16.72 12.51
CA LEU A 420 -15.88 -17.16 12.93
C LEU A 420 -17.00 -17.07 11.88
N GLU A 421 -16.70 -16.78 10.60
CA GLU A 421 -17.63 -16.46 9.50
C GLU A 421 -18.99 -17.22 9.49
N LYS A 422 -19.05 -18.47 9.96
CA LYS A 422 -20.25 -19.33 9.91
C LYS A 422 -20.77 -19.82 11.27
N VAL A 423 -19.98 -19.65 12.33
CA VAL A 423 -20.35 -20.03 13.71
C VAL A 423 -20.66 -18.81 14.58
N ASP A 424 -20.50 -17.62 14.02
CA ASP A 424 -20.81 -16.32 14.62
C ASP A 424 -22.17 -16.28 15.35
N THR A 425 -23.24 -16.79 14.74
CA THR A 425 -24.61 -16.75 15.29
C THR A 425 -24.78 -17.76 16.43
N VAL A 426 -24.13 -18.92 16.33
CA VAL A 426 -24.14 -19.94 17.39
C VAL A 426 -23.45 -19.38 18.63
N LEU A 427 -22.25 -18.81 18.46
CA LEU A 427 -21.52 -18.19 19.56
C LEU A 427 -22.21 -16.94 20.10
N TYR A 428 -22.78 -16.11 19.23
CA TYR A 428 -23.50 -14.91 19.66
C TYR A 428 -24.67 -15.28 20.55
N ASN A 429 -25.38 -16.39 20.28
CA ASN A 429 -26.54 -16.83 21.07
C ASN A 429 -26.19 -17.69 22.30
N ASP A 430 -24.94 -18.13 22.44
CA ASP A 430 -24.48 -18.92 23.57
C ASP A 430 -24.49 -18.09 24.86
N SER A 431 -25.20 -18.58 25.89
CA SER A 431 -25.40 -17.86 27.15
C SER A 431 -24.09 -17.71 27.95
N VAL A 432 -23.17 -18.68 27.85
CA VAL A 432 -21.87 -18.63 28.48
C VAL A 432 -21.02 -17.54 27.83
N ILE A 433 -21.00 -17.47 26.49
CA ILE A 433 -20.31 -16.40 25.75
C ILE A 433 -20.90 -15.03 26.10
N LYS A 434 -22.21 -14.85 26.01
CA LYS A 434 -22.87 -13.57 26.33
C LYS A 434 -22.54 -13.11 27.74
N ASN A 435 -22.68 -13.98 28.74
CA ASN A 435 -22.44 -13.62 30.13
C ASN A 435 -20.98 -13.29 30.40
N ASN A 436 -20.06 -14.02 29.77
CA ASN A 436 -18.63 -13.87 29.96
C ASN A 436 -18.04 -12.66 29.23
N LEU A 437 -18.59 -12.27 28.09
CA LEU A 437 -18.03 -11.26 27.20
C LEU A 437 -18.91 -10.01 27.05
N LYS A 438 -19.98 -9.86 27.85
CA LYS A 438 -20.94 -8.73 27.79
C LYS A 438 -20.32 -7.34 27.83
N ASN A 439 -19.21 -7.18 28.55
CA ASN A 439 -18.54 -5.89 28.74
C ASN A 439 -17.34 -5.70 27.79
N THR A 440 -17.21 -6.55 26.77
CA THR A 440 -16.08 -6.52 25.83
C THR A 440 -16.54 -6.02 24.46
N PRO A 441 -15.63 -5.48 23.63
CA PRO A 441 -15.94 -5.13 22.23
C PRO A 441 -16.30 -6.33 21.35
N PHE A 442 -16.12 -7.57 21.82
CA PHE A 442 -16.30 -8.78 21.02
C PHE A 442 -17.75 -8.93 20.53
N LEU A 443 -18.74 -8.86 21.42
CA LEU A 443 -20.14 -9.13 21.06
C LEU A 443 -20.68 -8.11 20.05
N SER A 444 -20.36 -6.83 20.21
CA SER A 444 -20.81 -5.77 19.30
C SER A 444 -20.15 -5.89 17.92
N LYS A 445 -18.85 -6.22 17.87
CA LYS A 445 -18.16 -6.49 16.60
C LYS A 445 -18.68 -7.77 15.92
N LEU A 446 -19.01 -8.81 16.68
CA LEU A 446 -19.59 -10.05 16.16
C LEU A 446 -21.00 -9.81 15.60
N GLU A 447 -21.83 -9.03 16.29
CA GLU A 447 -23.15 -8.63 15.81
C GLU A 447 -23.09 -7.86 14.48
N ASN A 448 -22.12 -6.97 14.33
CA ASN A 448 -21.88 -6.27 13.07
C ASN A 448 -21.54 -7.24 11.93
N ALA A 449 -20.67 -8.23 12.18
CA ALA A 449 -20.34 -9.25 11.19
C ALA A 449 -21.57 -10.09 10.80
N ILE A 450 -22.40 -10.49 11.77
CA ILE A 450 -23.65 -11.23 11.53
C ILE A 450 -24.64 -10.38 10.70
N THR A 451 -24.75 -9.09 11.02
CA THR A 451 -25.65 -8.16 10.31
C THR A 451 -25.21 -7.97 8.86
N ASN A 452 -23.92 -7.78 8.64
CA ASN A 452 -23.33 -7.74 7.29
C ASN A 452 -23.61 -9.04 6.53
N ARG A 453 -23.41 -10.19 7.16
CA ARG A 453 -23.69 -11.51 6.55
C ARG A 453 -25.16 -11.69 6.18
N LYS A 454 -26.09 -11.31 7.06
CA LYS A 454 -27.54 -11.38 6.79
C LYS A 454 -27.99 -10.47 5.65
N SER A 455 -27.27 -9.37 5.41
CA SER A 455 -27.54 -8.41 4.33
C SER A 455 -26.67 -8.64 3.09
N ASP A 456 -25.89 -9.73 3.05
CA ASP A 456 -24.86 -10.03 2.05
C ASP A 456 -23.87 -8.87 1.78
N LYS A 457 -23.63 -8.03 2.79
CA LYS A 457 -22.70 -6.90 2.72
C LYS A 457 -21.27 -7.38 3.00
N LYS A 458 -20.60 -7.89 1.99
CA LYS A 458 -19.18 -8.26 2.08
C LYS A 458 -18.27 -7.02 2.22
N ASN A 459 -17.11 -7.23 2.81
CA ASN A 459 -16.00 -6.29 2.81
C ASN A 459 -15.57 -6.01 1.36
N ASP A 460 -15.33 -4.73 1.05
CA ASP A 460 -15.00 -4.23 -0.28
C ASP A 460 -13.83 -4.98 -0.94
N ILE A 461 -12.86 -5.50 -0.17
CA ILE A 461 -11.75 -6.28 -0.73
C ILE A 461 -12.21 -7.54 -1.49
N TYR A 462 -13.41 -8.06 -1.19
CA TYR A 462 -14.00 -9.24 -1.83
C TYR A 462 -14.97 -8.91 -2.95
N THR A 463 -15.34 -7.64 -3.13
CA THR A 463 -16.34 -7.19 -4.13
C THR A 463 -15.74 -6.25 -5.16
N LEU A 464 -14.57 -5.66 -4.88
CA LEU A 464 -13.84 -4.82 -5.82
C LEU A 464 -13.22 -5.66 -6.94
N GLU A 465 -13.89 -5.70 -8.09
CA GLU A 465 -13.37 -6.35 -9.30
C GLU A 465 -12.37 -5.46 -10.07
N VAL A 466 -12.33 -4.15 -9.81
CA VAL A 466 -11.52 -3.17 -10.55
C VAL A 466 -10.79 -2.20 -9.61
N VAL A 467 -9.53 -1.88 -9.94
CA VAL A 467 -8.75 -0.81 -9.29
C VAL A 467 -9.44 0.52 -9.59
N ARG A 468 -9.89 1.26 -8.56
CA ARG A 468 -10.48 2.60 -8.77
C ARG A 468 -9.44 3.51 -9.43
N GLU A 469 -9.70 3.95 -10.66
CA GLU A 469 -8.89 4.98 -11.31
C GLU A 469 -8.98 6.31 -10.55
N ASP A 470 -7.87 7.06 -10.49
CA ASP A 470 -7.88 8.43 -9.98
C ASP A 470 -8.57 9.35 -10.99
N THR A 471 -9.83 9.68 -10.73
CA THR A 471 -10.68 10.52 -11.59
C THR A 471 -10.09 11.90 -11.87
N ARG A 472 -9.14 12.38 -11.03
CA ARG A 472 -8.41 13.64 -11.25
C ARG A 472 -7.48 13.58 -12.47
N THR A 473 -7.13 12.39 -12.94
CA THR A 473 -6.29 12.18 -14.14
C THR A 473 -6.99 11.44 -15.27
N SER A 474 -8.20 10.91 -15.05
CA SER A 474 -8.93 10.15 -16.07
C SER A 474 -9.18 10.97 -17.35
N GLY A 475 -9.21 12.31 -17.28
CA GLY A 475 -9.33 13.18 -18.46
C GLY A 475 -8.01 13.61 -19.12
N SER A 476 -6.86 13.24 -18.56
CA SER A 476 -5.55 13.75 -19.01
C SER A 476 -5.24 13.38 -20.45
N LYS A 477 -5.44 12.11 -20.83
CA LYS A 477 -5.23 11.62 -22.20
C LYS A 477 -6.09 12.40 -23.20
N MET A 478 -7.37 12.58 -22.88
CA MET A 478 -8.30 13.33 -23.72
C MET A 478 -7.94 14.81 -23.81
N PHE A 479 -7.52 15.43 -22.70
CA PHE A 479 -7.03 16.80 -22.72
C PHE A 479 -5.83 16.96 -23.66
N PHE A 480 -4.85 16.06 -23.59
CA PHE A 480 -3.67 16.11 -24.47
C PHE A 480 -4.01 15.88 -25.94
N GLN A 481 -5.01 15.04 -26.22
CA GLN A 481 -5.45 14.75 -27.58
C GLN A 481 -6.31 15.85 -28.19
N ILE A 482 -7.14 16.53 -27.39
CA ILE A 482 -8.23 17.38 -27.87
C ILE A 482 -7.99 18.86 -27.55
N CYS A 483 -7.49 19.17 -26.35
CA CYS A 483 -7.48 20.54 -25.82
C CYS A 483 -6.07 21.17 -25.85
N ALA A 484 -5.02 20.38 -25.62
CA ALA A 484 -3.65 20.87 -25.43
C ALA A 484 -3.03 21.47 -26.70
N SER A 485 -3.54 21.13 -27.89
CA SER A 485 -3.09 21.73 -29.16
C SER A 485 -3.37 23.23 -29.23
N CYS A 486 -4.47 23.69 -28.63
CA CYS A 486 -4.84 25.11 -28.60
C CYS A 486 -4.50 25.76 -27.25
N HIS A 487 -4.80 25.11 -26.13
CA HIS A 487 -4.57 25.67 -24.79
C HIS A 487 -3.14 25.46 -24.25
N GLY A 488 -2.31 24.72 -24.98
CA GLY A 488 -0.99 24.30 -24.54
C GLY A 488 -1.05 23.11 -23.58
N ALA A 489 0.00 22.28 -23.60
CA ALA A 489 0.20 21.19 -22.64
C ALA A 489 0.23 21.69 -21.19
N ASP A 490 0.63 22.95 -20.97
CA ASP A 490 0.73 23.61 -19.68
C ASP A 490 -0.45 24.55 -19.38
N GLY A 491 -1.47 24.59 -20.25
CA GLY A 491 -2.70 25.37 -20.04
C GLY A 491 -2.50 26.89 -20.06
N LYS A 492 -1.37 27.40 -20.58
CA LYS A 492 -1.11 28.84 -20.68
C LYS A 492 -1.82 29.54 -21.84
N GLY A 493 -2.46 28.79 -22.72
CA GLY A 493 -3.04 29.33 -23.93
C GLY A 493 -1.97 29.69 -24.98
N ILE A 494 -2.46 30.08 -26.15
CA ILE A 494 -1.66 30.54 -27.28
C ILE A 494 -2.31 31.85 -27.73
N ASP A 495 -1.53 32.93 -27.75
CA ASP A 495 -2.01 34.26 -28.11
C ASP A 495 -2.69 34.27 -29.49
N GLY A 496 -3.84 34.93 -29.59
CA GLY A 496 -4.69 34.94 -30.78
C GLY A 496 -5.37 33.62 -31.16
N LEU A 497 -5.18 32.52 -30.41
CA LEU A 497 -5.79 31.21 -30.68
C LEU A 497 -6.67 30.71 -29.54
N ALA A 498 -6.15 30.65 -28.31
CA ALA A 498 -6.92 30.19 -27.15
C ALA A 498 -6.40 30.82 -25.85
N PRO A 499 -7.29 31.24 -24.94
CA PRO A 499 -6.88 31.88 -23.69
C PRO A 499 -6.27 30.87 -22.68
N PRO A 500 -5.55 31.36 -21.66
CA PRO A 500 -5.07 30.54 -20.57
C PRO A 500 -6.21 29.86 -19.80
N LEU A 501 -5.99 28.61 -19.41
CA LEU A 501 -6.88 27.87 -18.50
C LEU A 501 -6.55 28.18 -17.04
N MET A 502 -5.28 28.51 -16.74
CA MET A 502 -4.85 28.86 -15.39
C MET A 502 -5.49 30.17 -14.92
N GLY A 503 -6.07 30.15 -13.72
CA GLY A 503 -6.71 31.32 -13.12
C GLY A 503 -8.06 31.71 -13.72
N SER A 504 -8.49 31.03 -14.80
CA SER A 504 -9.72 31.33 -15.52
C SER A 504 -10.98 31.12 -14.67
N GLU A 505 -11.81 32.17 -14.61
CA GLU A 505 -13.15 32.12 -14.04
C GLU A 505 -14.03 31.06 -14.71
N HIS A 506 -13.78 30.78 -16.00
CA HIS A 506 -14.49 29.75 -16.75
C HIS A 506 -14.14 28.34 -16.29
N VAL A 507 -12.88 28.10 -15.92
CA VAL A 507 -12.45 26.81 -15.36
C VAL A 507 -12.94 26.64 -13.91
N LYS A 508 -13.04 27.74 -13.14
CA LYS A 508 -13.51 27.69 -11.74
C LYS A 508 -14.99 27.27 -11.62
N ASN A 509 -15.83 27.63 -12.59
CA ASN A 509 -17.23 27.21 -12.62
C ASN A 509 -17.39 25.94 -13.49
N THR A 510 -17.62 24.79 -12.84
CA THR A 510 -17.67 23.50 -13.54
C THR A 510 -18.81 23.35 -14.51
N GLU A 511 -19.97 23.97 -14.26
CA GLU A 511 -21.10 23.90 -15.21
C GLU A 511 -20.83 24.78 -16.42
N ARG A 512 -20.26 25.97 -16.19
CA ARG A 512 -19.79 26.83 -17.28
C ARG A 512 -18.73 26.13 -18.14
N LEU A 513 -17.74 25.51 -17.50
CA LEU A 513 -16.71 24.73 -18.17
C LEU A 513 -17.33 23.57 -18.98
N ALA A 514 -18.31 22.87 -18.43
CA ALA A 514 -19.01 21.81 -19.13
C ALA A 514 -19.73 22.33 -20.38
N LEU A 515 -20.43 23.46 -20.29
CA LEU A 515 -21.08 24.08 -21.44
C LEU A 515 -20.07 24.49 -22.52
N ILE A 516 -18.93 25.05 -22.12
CA ILE A 516 -17.84 25.41 -23.05
C ILE A 516 -17.27 24.15 -23.74
N ILE A 517 -16.99 23.08 -23.00
CA ILE A 517 -16.45 21.85 -23.59
C ILE A 517 -17.47 21.19 -24.52
N LEU A 518 -18.75 21.17 -24.12
CA LEU A 518 -19.80 20.54 -24.91
C LEU A 518 -20.12 21.35 -26.17
N HIS A 519 -20.38 22.63 -26.03
CA HIS A 519 -21.00 23.44 -27.10
C HIS A 519 -20.03 24.41 -27.76
N GLY A 520 -18.87 24.64 -27.17
CA GLY A 520 -17.89 25.60 -27.67
C GLY A 520 -18.10 27.00 -27.10
N LEU A 521 -17.17 27.89 -27.44
CA LEU A 521 -17.13 29.27 -26.94
C LEU A 521 -16.63 30.22 -28.02
N GLU A 522 -17.41 31.23 -28.35
CA GLU A 522 -17.04 32.30 -29.27
C GLU A 522 -16.68 33.59 -28.52
N GLY A 523 -15.69 34.29 -29.05
CA GLY A 523 -15.08 35.47 -28.45
C GLY A 523 -15.75 36.79 -28.82
N PRO A 524 -15.41 37.89 -28.10
CA PRO A 524 -14.34 37.98 -27.11
C PRO A 524 -14.67 37.33 -25.76
N VAL A 525 -13.65 36.92 -25.01
CA VAL A 525 -13.79 36.36 -23.64
C VAL A 525 -12.83 37.03 -22.68
N HIS A 526 -13.15 37.04 -21.39
CA HIS A 526 -12.25 37.53 -20.34
C HIS A 526 -11.67 36.37 -19.54
N VAL A 527 -10.37 36.44 -19.28
CA VAL A 527 -9.68 35.52 -18.37
C VAL A 527 -8.82 36.32 -17.42
N ASN A 528 -9.08 36.19 -16.12
CA ASN A 528 -8.34 36.90 -15.07
C ASN A 528 -8.35 38.44 -15.26
N GLY A 529 -9.46 38.98 -15.77
CA GLY A 529 -9.63 40.42 -16.01
C GLY A 529 -8.99 40.94 -17.32
N GLU A 530 -8.29 40.10 -18.07
CA GLU A 530 -7.76 40.43 -19.39
C GLU A 530 -8.70 39.96 -20.49
N ARG A 531 -8.87 40.77 -21.53
CA ARG A 531 -9.69 40.45 -22.70
C ARG A 531 -8.88 39.67 -23.74
N TYR A 532 -9.42 38.56 -24.20
CA TYR A 532 -8.88 37.73 -25.27
C TYR A 532 -9.84 37.73 -26.45
N ASP A 533 -9.39 38.25 -27.59
CA ASP A 533 -10.12 38.15 -28.86
C ASP A 533 -9.74 36.81 -29.53
N ILE A 534 -10.67 35.87 -29.54
CA ILE A 534 -10.45 34.54 -30.11
C ILE A 534 -10.76 34.60 -31.61
N ASN A 535 -9.74 34.41 -32.45
CA ASN A 535 -9.87 34.50 -33.91
C ASN A 535 -10.72 33.38 -34.52
N LEU A 536 -10.87 32.26 -33.81
CA LEU A 536 -11.67 31.11 -34.17
C LEU A 536 -12.45 30.64 -32.95
N ALA A 537 -13.77 30.45 -33.07
CA ALA A 537 -14.56 29.94 -31.95
C ALA A 537 -14.00 28.58 -31.48
N MET A 538 -13.94 28.39 -30.17
CA MET A 538 -13.56 27.10 -29.59
C MET A 538 -14.63 26.08 -29.97
N PRO A 539 -14.29 24.97 -30.65
CA PRO A 539 -15.28 23.99 -31.07
C PRO A 539 -15.80 23.20 -29.87
N GLY A 540 -17.11 22.96 -29.84
CA GLY A 540 -17.74 22.06 -28.90
C GLY A 540 -17.56 20.58 -29.26
N LEU A 541 -17.51 19.72 -28.24
CA LEU A 541 -17.41 18.26 -28.38
C LEU A 541 -18.77 17.55 -28.50
N ILE A 542 -19.88 18.28 -28.44
CA ILE A 542 -21.25 17.70 -28.40
C ILE A 542 -21.60 16.88 -29.64
N ARG A 543 -21.04 17.23 -30.81
CA ARG A 543 -21.30 16.51 -32.07
C ARG A 543 -20.45 15.24 -32.24
N ASN A 544 -19.52 14.98 -31.31
CA ASN A 544 -18.73 13.76 -31.34
C ASN A 544 -19.43 12.68 -30.50
N GLU A 545 -20.12 11.76 -31.19
CA GLU A 545 -20.84 10.64 -30.57
C GLU A 545 -19.93 9.66 -29.82
N SER A 546 -18.62 9.67 -30.09
CA SER A 546 -17.66 8.82 -29.37
C SER A 546 -17.26 9.39 -28.00
N ILE A 547 -17.70 10.61 -27.64
CA ILE A 547 -17.39 11.26 -26.37
C ILE A 547 -18.60 11.19 -25.44
N SER A 548 -18.50 10.33 -24.43
CA SER A 548 -19.56 10.08 -23.45
C SER A 548 -19.67 11.17 -22.37
N ASP A 549 -20.71 11.13 -21.55
CA ASP A 549 -20.83 12.02 -20.37
C ASP A 549 -19.69 11.80 -19.37
N GLN A 550 -19.24 10.55 -19.23
CA GLN A 550 -18.11 10.22 -18.36
C GLN A 550 -16.81 10.85 -18.87
N ASP A 551 -16.62 10.92 -20.18
CA ASP A 551 -15.45 11.53 -20.79
C ASP A 551 -15.40 13.04 -20.53
N ILE A 552 -16.54 13.72 -20.66
CA ILE A 552 -16.65 15.14 -20.32
C ILE A 552 -16.40 15.37 -18.82
N ALA A 553 -16.94 14.52 -17.94
CA ALA A 553 -16.68 14.58 -16.50
C ALA A 553 -15.18 14.44 -16.21
N ASN A 554 -14.54 13.47 -16.86
CA ASN A 554 -13.12 13.19 -16.72
C ASN A 554 -12.26 14.38 -17.16
N ILE A 555 -12.56 15.00 -18.32
CA ILE A 555 -11.88 16.21 -18.80
C ILE A 555 -12.03 17.36 -17.80
N ILE A 556 -13.24 17.62 -17.29
CA ILE A 556 -13.49 18.66 -16.27
C ILE A 556 -12.68 18.39 -15.00
N SER A 557 -12.67 17.15 -14.53
CA SER A 557 -11.90 16.76 -13.35
C SER A 557 -10.40 16.97 -13.55
N TYR A 558 -9.86 16.65 -14.72
CA TYR A 558 -8.47 16.92 -15.05
C TYR A 558 -8.17 18.43 -15.15
N VAL A 559 -8.94 19.18 -15.94
CA VAL A 559 -8.71 20.61 -16.19
C VAL A 559 -8.80 21.41 -14.88
N THR A 560 -9.77 21.12 -14.02
CA THR A 560 -9.88 21.81 -12.72
C THR A 560 -8.78 21.39 -11.75
N ASN A 561 -8.33 20.12 -11.78
CA ASN A 561 -7.23 19.67 -10.93
C ASN A 561 -5.88 20.26 -11.38
N ALA A 562 -5.62 20.36 -12.68
CA ALA A 562 -4.34 20.80 -13.24
C ALA A 562 -4.20 22.34 -13.29
N PHE A 563 -5.30 23.07 -13.50
CA PHE A 563 -5.26 24.51 -13.82
C PHE A 563 -6.12 25.40 -12.91
N SER A 564 -6.75 24.83 -11.88
CA SER A 564 -7.52 25.59 -10.88
C SER A 564 -7.00 25.39 -9.46
N ASP A 565 -7.48 26.23 -8.54
CA ASP A 565 -7.08 26.23 -7.13
C ASP A 565 -7.60 24.98 -6.38
N ARG A 566 -8.65 24.35 -6.92
CA ARG A 566 -9.30 23.16 -6.35
C ARG A 566 -9.82 22.24 -7.45
N SER A 567 -9.56 20.94 -7.31
CA SER A 567 -10.21 19.90 -8.12
C SER A 567 -11.72 19.89 -7.86
N ARG A 568 -12.51 19.80 -8.95
CA ARG A 568 -13.97 19.67 -8.93
C ARG A 568 -14.41 18.62 -9.97
N SER A 569 -15.64 18.11 -9.83
CA SER A 569 -16.20 17.13 -10.76
C SER A 569 -17.70 17.37 -10.94
N LEU A 570 -18.25 16.95 -12.08
CA LEU A 570 -19.69 16.87 -12.31
C LEU A 570 -20.12 15.41 -12.44
N SER A 571 -21.36 15.11 -12.06
CA SER A 571 -21.94 13.78 -12.27
C SER A 571 -22.34 13.60 -13.74
N ASN A 572 -22.33 12.36 -14.22
CA ASN A 572 -22.76 12.05 -15.60
C ASN A 572 -24.19 12.53 -15.87
N LYS A 573 -25.08 12.40 -14.87
CA LYS A 573 -26.44 12.92 -14.95
C LYS A 573 -26.45 14.44 -15.22
N ARG A 574 -25.63 15.21 -14.50
CA ARG A 574 -25.58 16.66 -14.68
C ARG A 574 -25.04 17.04 -16.05
N ILE A 575 -24.06 16.31 -16.57
CA ILE A 575 -23.51 16.55 -17.91
C ILE A 575 -24.56 16.26 -18.98
N SER A 576 -25.31 15.17 -18.83
CA SER A 576 -26.44 14.85 -19.70
C SER A 576 -27.48 15.96 -19.71
N GLU A 577 -27.80 16.56 -18.56
CA GLU A 577 -28.68 17.74 -18.47
C GLU A 577 -28.09 18.93 -19.23
N LEU A 578 -26.79 19.22 -19.06
CA LEU A 578 -26.10 20.35 -19.71
C LEU A 578 -25.94 20.19 -21.23
N ARG A 579 -25.93 18.96 -21.77
CA ARG A 579 -25.98 18.71 -23.22
C ARG A 579 -27.24 19.25 -23.88
N ASN A 580 -28.34 19.34 -23.13
CA ASN A 580 -29.62 19.82 -23.64
C ASN A 580 -29.79 21.35 -23.53
N VAL A 581 -28.85 22.04 -22.87
CA VAL A 581 -28.85 23.49 -22.77
C VAL A 581 -28.31 24.08 -24.07
N LYS A 582 -29.07 24.99 -24.69
CA LYS A 582 -28.71 25.62 -25.97
C LYS A 582 -28.34 27.09 -25.78
N SER A 583 -27.36 27.57 -26.55
CA SER A 583 -27.13 29.00 -26.73
C SER A 583 -28.27 29.64 -27.54
N SER A 584 -28.31 30.97 -27.63
CA SER A 584 -29.32 31.68 -28.42
C SER A 584 -29.28 31.34 -29.91
N THR A 585 -28.11 30.97 -30.43
CA THR A 585 -27.88 30.57 -31.83
C THR A 585 -27.99 29.05 -32.03
N GLY A 586 -27.95 28.28 -30.94
CA GLY A 586 -27.88 26.82 -30.99
C GLY A 586 -26.52 26.27 -31.42
N MET A 587 -25.48 27.11 -31.47
CA MET A 587 -24.10 26.74 -31.74
C MET A 587 -23.21 27.06 -30.53
N GLU A 588 -22.08 27.73 -30.70
CA GLU A 588 -21.19 28.13 -29.61
C GLU A 588 -21.88 29.10 -28.64
N PHE A 589 -21.44 29.11 -27.38
CA PHE A 589 -21.87 30.12 -26.43
C PHE A 589 -21.00 31.37 -26.54
N THR A 590 -21.58 32.53 -26.24
CA THR A 590 -20.84 33.74 -25.92
C THR A 590 -20.58 33.82 -24.41
N GLU A 591 -19.55 34.56 -24.01
CA GLU A 591 -19.28 34.80 -22.58
C GLU A 591 -20.51 35.41 -21.83
N PRO A 592 -21.22 36.43 -22.34
CA PRO A 592 -22.39 36.99 -21.66
C PRO A 592 -23.53 35.97 -21.45
N GLU A 593 -23.75 35.04 -22.39
CA GLU A 593 -24.75 34.00 -22.23
C GLU A 593 -24.40 33.03 -21.10
N LEU A 594 -23.13 32.63 -21.02
CA LEU A 594 -22.63 31.80 -19.93
C LEU A 594 -22.75 32.51 -18.58
N GLN A 595 -22.42 33.80 -18.51
CA GLN A 595 -22.56 34.58 -17.29
C GLN A 595 -24.02 34.77 -16.86
N ALA A 596 -24.96 34.81 -17.80
CA ALA A 596 -26.39 34.90 -17.49
C ALA A 596 -26.94 33.60 -16.88
N LEU A 597 -26.37 32.45 -17.25
CA LEU A 597 -26.74 31.13 -16.70
C LEU A 597 -26.25 30.94 -15.27
N ASP A 598 -25.14 31.58 -14.88
CA ASP A 598 -24.59 31.50 -13.51
C ASP A 598 -25.46 32.18 -12.44
N LYS A 599 -26.43 32.98 -12.83
CA LYS A 599 -27.33 33.73 -11.92
C LYS A 599 -28.67 33.03 -11.66
N LYS A 600 -28.87 31.84 -12.23
CA LYS A 600 -30.03 30.96 -11.99
C LYS A 600 -29.59 29.76 -11.18
#